data_AF-A0A8S3F4W6-F1
#
_entry.id   AF-A0A8S3F4W6-F1
#
_cell.length_a   1.000
_cell.length_b   1.000
_cell.length_c   1.000
_cell.angle_alpha   90.00
_cell.angle_beta   90.00
_cell.angle_gamma   90.00
#
_symmetry.space_group_name_H-M   'P 1'
#
loop_
_entity.id
_entity.type
_entity.pdbx_description
1 polymer ?
#
loop_
_entity_poly.entity_id
_entity_poly.type
_entity_poly.pdbx_seq_one_letter_code
_entity_poly.pdbx_strand_id
1 'polypeptide(L)'
;MALKSDQTTSTMSNGVDSVDQTQMPFLESLLREKNFRPTSFHMPGHKGTKEHHPMLLDYFGCDLNAADLVEINQNIDYLHSPKGALLKAQKLAAAAYGADETFFLINGSTVGNMAAIMSVV
;
A
#
# COMPACT_ATOMS: atom_id res chain seq x y z
N MET A 1 30.00 -43.95 -38.21
CA MET A 1 29.85 -43.41 -36.84
C MET A 1 29.33 -41.98 -37.01
N ALA A 2 28.04 -41.86 -37.37
CA ALA A 2 26.92 -41.47 -36.48
C ALA A 2 27.10 -40.02 -35.99
N LEU A 3 26.55 -39.00 -36.66
CA LEU A 3 25.15 -38.57 -36.81
C LEU A 3 24.74 -37.50 -35.78
N LYS A 4 23.89 -36.61 -36.27
CA LYS A 4 23.47 -35.28 -35.81
C LYS A 4 22.68 -35.24 -34.48
N SER A 5 22.48 -33.99 -34.04
CA SER A 5 21.30 -33.41 -33.37
C SER A 5 20.95 -33.88 -31.96
N ASP A 6 20.90 -32.94 -31.00
CA ASP A 6 19.62 -32.29 -30.72
C ASP A 6 19.77 -31.05 -29.82
N GLN A 7 19.17 -29.95 -30.27
CA GLN A 7 18.65 -28.92 -29.37
C GLN A 7 17.35 -29.44 -28.75
N THR A 8 16.92 -28.78 -27.66
CA THR A 8 15.58 -28.81 -27.04
C THR A 8 15.34 -29.85 -25.93
N THR A 9 15.34 -29.36 -24.70
CA THR A 9 14.15 -29.22 -23.83
C THR A 9 14.58 -28.38 -22.62
N SER A 10 14.35 -27.07 -22.62
CA SER A 10 13.14 -26.44 -22.07
C SER A 10 12.76 -26.96 -20.68
N THR A 11 13.45 -26.50 -19.66
CA THR A 11 12.79 -26.17 -18.40
C THR A 11 13.03 -24.70 -18.14
N MET A 12 12.19 -23.86 -18.77
CA MET A 12 11.84 -22.60 -18.11
C MET A 12 11.20 -23.02 -16.79
N SER A 13 12.00 -23.00 -15.71
CA SER A 13 11.42 -22.88 -14.39
C SER A 13 10.74 -21.53 -14.40
N ASN A 14 9.42 -21.53 -14.58
CA ASN A 14 8.58 -20.40 -14.22
C ASN A 14 8.87 -20.12 -12.74
N GLY A 15 9.85 -19.27 -12.49
CA GLY A 15 10.07 -18.65 -11.21
C GLY A 15 8.86 -17.76 -10.98
N VAL A 16 7.83 -18.32 -10.36
CA VAL A 16 6.97 -17.49 -9.54
C VAL A 16 7.92 -17.02 -8.44
N ASP A 17 8.54 -15.86 -8.66
CA ASP A 17 9.26 -15.15 -7.61
C ASP A 17 8.30 -15.11 -6.43
N SER A 18 8.56 -15.93 -5.41
CA SER A 18 7.64 -16.13 -4.31
C SER A 18 7.55 -14.81 -3.56
N VAL A 19 6.50 -14.05 -3.85
CA VAL A 19 6.27 -12.74 -3.27
C VAL A 19 6.15 -12.89 -1.76
N ASP A 20 6.98 -12.17 -1.00
CA ASP A 20 7.00 -12.23 0.46
C ASP A 20 5.78 -11.53 1.06
N GLN A 21 4.78 -12.33 1.44
CA GLN A 21 3.51 -11.87 2.02
C GLN A 21 3.63 -11.46 3.51
N THR A 22 4.82 -11.55 4.12
CA THR A 22 5.03 -11.09 5.50
C THR A 22 5.33 -9.60 5.58
N GLN A 23 5.63 -8.96 4.44
CA GLN A 23 5.93 -7.54 4.37
C GLN A 23 4.68 -6.68 4.51
N MET A 24 4.81 -5.53 5.19
CA MET A 24 3.74 -4.55 5.33
C MET A 24 4.22 -3.19 4.85
N PRO A 25 4.53 -3.03 3.55
CA PRO A 25 5.28 -1.87 3.05
C PRO A 25 4.60 -0.54 3.36
N PHE A 26 3.27 -0.46 3.25
CA PHE A 26 2.54 0.76 3.58
C PHE A 26 2.57 1.08 5.07
N LEU A 27 2.38 0.08 5.94
CA LEU A 27 2.48 0.26 7.39
C LEU A 27 3.89 0.65 7.83
N GLU A 28 4.91 0.02 7.26
CA GLU A 28 6.32 0.39 7.50
C GLU A 28 6.58 1.86 7.13
N SER A 29 5.97 2.34 6.05
CA SER A 29 6.01 3.76 5.66
C SER A 29 5.36 4.67 6.69
N LEU A 30 4.18 4.30 7.19
CA LEU A 30 3.47 5.05 8.25
C LEU A 30 4.29 5.11 9.55
N LEU A 31 4.92 4.00 9.94
CA LEU A 31 5.79 3.93 11.11
C LEU A 31 7.05 4.79 10.94
N ARG A 32 7.63 4.81 9.74
CA ARG A 32 8.76 5.69 9.42
C ARG A 32 8.38 7.16 9.56
N GLU A 33 7.22 7.54 9.05
CA GLU A 33 6.72 8.92 9.15
C GLU A 33 6.46 9.32 10.61
N LYS A 34 5.81 8.45 11.39
CA LYS A 34 5.60 8.63 12.82
C LYS A 34 6.91 8.89 13.58
N ASN A 35 7.99 8.20 13.20
CA ASN A 35 9.30 8.35 13.83
C ASN A 35 10.07 9.59 13.34
N PHE A 36 9.82 10.05 12.11
CA PHE A 36 10.46 11.25 11.55
C PHE A 36 9.98 12.54 12.25
N ARG A 37 8.73 12.58 12.72
CA ARG A 37 8.11 13.71 13.46
C ARG A 37 8.35 15.08 12.80
N PRO A 38 7.96 15.29 11.54
CA PRO A 38 8.15 16.58 10.90
C PRO A 38 7.22 17.64 11.51
N THR A 39 7.72 18.87 11.65
CA THR A 39 6.87 20.02 11.97
C THR A 39 5.99 20.34 10.77
N SER A 40 4.69 20.07 10.88
CA SER A 40 3.73 20.31 9.81
C SER A 40 3.22 21.75 9.81
N PHE A 41 3.32 22.42 8.66
CA PHE A 41 2.62 23.68 8.38
C PHE A 41 1.38 23.47 7.50
N HIS A 42 1.07 22.23 7.14
CA HIS A 42 -0.04 21.85 6.27
C HIS A 42 -1.18 21.17 7.05
N MET A 43 -2.22 20.73 6.35
CA MET A 43 -3.25 19.87 6.95
C MET A 43 -2.65 18.55 7.49
N PRO A 44 -3.35 17.86 8.40
CA PRO A 44 -4.58 18.27 9.09
C PRO A 44 -4.33 19.34 10.17
N GLY A 45 -5.39 19.97 10.66
CA GLY A 45 -5.31 21.12 11.58
C GLY A 45 -4.64 20.82 12.94
N HIS A 46 -4.60 19.56 13.37
CA HIS A 46 -3.97 19.13 14.62
C HIS A 46 -2.43 19.01 14.52
N LYS A 47 -1.86 19.08 13.30
CA LYS A 47 -0.41 19.12 13.02
C LYS A 47 0.41 17.99 13.64
N GLY A 48 -0.22 16.87 13.98
CA GLY A 48 0.42 15.75 14.65
C GLY A 48 0.81 16.01 16.12
N THR A 49 0.46 17.16 16.71
CA THR A 49 0.93 17.57 18.05
C THR A 49 -0.16 18.10 18.97
N LYS A 50 -1.36 18.38 18.45
CA LYS A 50 -2.46 18.90 19.27
C LYS A 50 -2.94 17.83 20.24
N GLU A 51 -2.95 18.18 21.52
CA GLU A 51 -3.48 17.30 22.55
C GLU A 51 -4.98 17.02 22.32
N HIS A 52 -5.33 15.75 22.40
CA HIS A 52 -6.72 15.30 22.37
C HIS A 52 -7.35 15.49 23.75
N HIS A 53 -8.68 15.65 23.78
CA HIS A 53 -9.41 15.70 25.04
C HIS A 53 -9.19 14.40 25.84
N PRO A 54 -8.99 14.43 27.17
CA PRO A 54 -8.69 13.23 27.96
C PRO A 54 -9.69 12.08 27.78
N MET A 55 -10.99 12.38 27.69
CA MET A 55 -12.02 11.36 27.41
C MET A 55 -11.82 10.66 26.07
N LEU A 56 -11.26 11.35 25.06
CA LEU A 56 -10.99 10.77 23.75
C LEU A 56 -9.81 9.81 23.82
N LEU A 57 -8.75 10.19 24.54
CA LEU A 57 -7.58 9.34 24.78
C LEU A 57 -7.97 8.09 25.58
N ASP A 58 -8.83 8.23 26.58
CA ASP A 58 -9.31 7.10 27.39
C ASP A 58 -10.18 6.14 26.55
N TYR A 59 -11.04 6.68 25.68
CA TYR A 59 -11.87 5.88 24.78
C TYR A 59 -11.06 5.11 23.73
N PHE A 60 -10.09 5.74 23.08
CA PHE A 60 -9.28 5.12 22.02
C PHE A 60 -8.03 4.38 22.55
N GLY A 61 -7.64 4.62 23.81
CA GLY A 61 -6.46 4.02 24.45
C GLY A 61 -5.11 4.47 23.87
N CYS A 62 -5.08 5.41 22.93
CA CYS A 62 -3.86 5.86 22.29
C CYS A 62 -4.01 7.25 21.65
N ASP A 63 -2.87 7.85 21.29
CA ASP A 63 -2.81 9.06 20.48
C ASP A 63 -3.06 8.74 19.01
N LEU A 64 -4.10 9.35 18.43
CA LEU A 64 -4.52 9.16 17.04
C LEU A 64 -3.80 10.08 16.06
N ASN A 65 -3.14 11.14 16.55
CA ASN A 65 -2.47 12.14 15.73
C ASN A 65 -1.46 11.55 14.74
N ALA A 66 -0.79 10.46 15.13
CA ALA A 66 0.21 9.81 14.29
C ALA A 66 -0.38 8.94 13.16
N ALA A 67 -1.68 8.66 13.21
CA ALA A 67 -2.39 7.90 12.18
C ALA A 67 -3.11 8.81 11.16
N ASP A 68 -3.49 10.02 11.57
CA ASP A 68 -4.09 11.02 10.67
C ASP A 68 -2.98 11.80 9.94
N LEU A 69 -2.56 11.23 8.81
CA LEU A 69 -1.47 11.72 7.98
C LEU A 69 -1.98 12.08 6.58
N VAL A 70 -1.26 12.99 5.93
CA VAL A 70 -1.53 13.40 4.56
C VAL A 70 -0.32 13.11 3.67
N GLU A 71 -0.62 12.79 2.43
CA GLU A 71 0.27 12.44 1.31
C GLU A 71 1.09 13.65 0.77
N ILE A 72 1.72 14.41 1.67
CA ILE A 72 2.47 15.64 1.34
C ILE A 72 4.00 15.41 1.37
N ASN A 73 4.47 14.40 2.08
CA ASN A 73 5.89 14.11 2.25
C ASN A 73 6.33 12.92 1.38
N GLN A 74 7.65 12.66 1.36
CA GLN A 74 8.22 11.55 0.60
C GLN A 74 7.92 10.16 1.18
N ASN A 75 7.45 10.09 2.44
CA ASN A 75 7.22 8.83 3.14
C ASN A 75 5.80 8.29 2.92
N ILE A 76 4.81 9.16 2.67
CA ILE A 76 3.40 8.77 2.49
C ILE A 76 3.03 8.91 1.02
N ASP A 77 2.66 7.78 0.42
CA ASP A 77 2.33 7.67 -1.01
C ASP A 77 0.92 8.19 -1.30
N TYR A 78 0.70 8.69 -2.52
CA TYR A 78 -0.56 9.29 -2.96
C TYR A 78 -1.59 8.22 -3.36
N LEU A 79 -2.76 8.19 -2.73
CA LEU A 79 -3.75 7.11 -2.92
C LEU A 79 -4.23 6.97 -4.37
N HIS A 80 -4.47 8.09 -5.06
CA HIS A 80 -5.04 8.06 -6.42
C HIS A 80 -3.99 7.81 -7.52
N SER A 81 -2.69 7.88 -7.20
CA SER A 81 -1.61 7.55 -8.14
C SER A 81 -0.43 6.96 -7.37
N PRO A 82 -0.57 5.71 -6.88
CA PRO A 82 0.42 5.09 -6.01
C PRO A 82 1.71 4.80 -6.77
N LYS A 83 2.86 5.13 -6.19
CA LYS A 83 4.19 4.95 -6.82
C LYS A 83 5.22 4.27 -5.92
N GLY A 84 4.99 4.27 -4.61
CA GLY A 84 5.91 3.81 -3.59
C GLY A 84 5.33 2.67 -2.76
N ALA A 85 5.28 2.86 -1.44
CA ALA A 85 4.89 1.83 -0.48
C ALA A 85 3.46 1.31 -0.71
N LEU A 86 2.56 2.17 -1.17
CA LEU A 86 1.17 1.81 -1.44
C LEU A 86 1.06 0.94 -2.69
N LEU A 87 1.80 1.26 -3.76
CA LEU A 87 1.87 0.42 -4.96
C LEU A 87 2.43 -0.97 -4.65
N LYS A 88 3.45 -1.05 -3.78
CA LYS A 88 3.98 -2.34 -3.32
C LYS A 88 2.93 -3.13 -2.57
N ALA A 89 2.19 -2.50 -1.66
CA ALA A 89 1.11 -3.15 -0.93
C ALA A 89 0.00 -3.68 -1.87
N GLN A 90 -0.36 -2.91 -2.89
CA GLN A 90 -1.32 -3.32 -3.92
C GLN A 90 -0.84 -4.53 -4.72
N LYS A 91 0.45 -4.58 -5.10
CA LYS A 91 1.04 -5.75 -5.77
C LYS A 91 1.08 -7.00 -4.90
N LEU A 92 1.41 -6.85 -3.60
CA LEU A 92 1.34 -7.96 -2.64
C LEU A 92 -0.08 -8.52 -2.57
N ALA A 93 -1.08 -7.64 -2.49
CA ALA A 93 -2.49 -8.03 -2.50
C ALA A 93 -2.91 -8.71 -3.80
N ALA A 94 -2.54 -8.18 -4.96
CA ALA A 94 -2.81 -8.79 -6.27
C ALA A 94 -2.27 -10.22 -6.34
N ALA A 95 -1.02 -10.43 -5.90
CA ALA A 95 -0.40 -11.75 -5.83
C ALA A 95 -1.12 -12.69 -4.85
N ALA A 96 -1.56 -12.19 -3.68
CA ALA A 96 -2.28 -12.98 -2.69
C ALA A 96 -3.66 -13.46 -3.19
N TYR A 97 -4.35 -12.61 -3.96
CA TYR A 97 -5.69 -12.91 -4.51
C TYR A 97 -5.66 -13.52 -5.92
N GLY A 98 -4.49 -13.65 -6.55
CA GLY A 98 -4.37 -14.17 -7.91
C GLY A 98 -4.99 -13.25 -8.97
N ALA A 99 -4.99 -11.94 -8.73
CA ALA A 99 -5.49 -10.92 -9.65
C ALA A 99 -4.34 -10.29 -10.44
N ASP A 100 -4.64 -9.76 -11.63
CA ASP A 100 -3.65 -9.01 -12.43
C ASP A 100 -3.22 -7.71 -11.72
N GLU A 101 -4.19 -6.99 -11.15
CA GLU A 101 -3.98 -5.74 -10.41
C GLU A 101 -4.94 -5.65 -9.22
N THR A 102 -4.61 -4.85 -8.21
CA THR A 102 -5.48 -4.60 -7.05
C THR A 102 -5.44 -3.12 -6.67
N PHE A 103 -6.61 -2.54 -6.47
CA PHE A 103 -6.76 -1.14 -6.05
C PHE A 103 -7.35 -1.09 -4.65
N PHE A 104 -6.79 -0.23 -3.80
CA PHE A 104 -7.32 0.00 -2.45
C PHE A 104 -8.40 1.09 -2.47
N LEU A 105 -9.52 0.80 -1.82
CA LEU A 105 -10.70 1.66 -1.80
C LEU A 105 -11.02 2.06 -0.36
N ILE A 106 -11.16 3.35 -0.10
CA ILE A 106 -11.48 3.90 1.23
C ILE A 106 -12.98 4.10 1.47
N ASN A 107 -13.79 4.04 0.40
CA ASN A 107 -15.24 4.29 0.43
C ASN A 107 -16.07 3.01 0.19
N GLY A 108 -15.52 1.86 0.56
CA GLY A 108 -16.18 0.55 0.45
C GLY A 108 -16.39 0.06 -1.00
N SER A 109 -17.11 -1.05 -1.12
CA SER A 109 -17.34 -1.75 -2.40
C SER A 109 -18.23 -0.96 -3.37
N THR A 110 -19.11 -0.08 -2.89
CA THR A 110 -19.97 0.75 -3.72
C THR A 110 -19.15 1.60 -4.70
N VAL A 111 -18.08 2.24 -4.23
CA VAL A 111 -17.17 3.00 -5.11
C VAL A 111 -16.41 2.08 -6.06
N GLY A 112 -16.05 0.87 -5.64
CA GLY A 112 -15.44 -0.13 -6.51
C GLY A 112 -16.32 -0.54 -7.68
N ASN A 113 -17.60 -0.83 -7.41
CA ASN A 113 -18.58 -1.17 -8.45
C ASN A 113 -18.80 -0.01 -9.43
N MET A 114 -18.94 1.22 -8.91
CA MET A 114 -19.08 2.40 -9.77
C MET A 114 -17.83 2.61 -10.63
N ALA A 115 -16.63 2.47 -10.05
CA ALA A 115 -15.38 2.61 -10.79
C ALA A 115 -15.25 1.55 -11.90
N ALA A 116 -15.57 0.29 -11.62
CA ALA A 116 -15.54 -0.79 -12.60
C ALA A 116 -16.47 -0.51 -13.78
N ILE A 117 -17.72 -0.08 -13.52
CA ILE A 117 -18.69 0.29 -14.56
C ILE A 117 -18.18 1.49 -15.36
N MET A 118 -17.73 2.55 -14.70
CA MET A 118 -17.28 3.79 -15.35
C MET A 118 -15.95 3.65 -16.11
N SER A 119 -15.14 2.63 -15.82
CA SER A 119 -13.86 2.41 -16.52
C SER A 119 -14.00 1.71 -17.87
N VAL A 120 -15.12 1.04 -18.10
CA VAL A 120 -15.38 0.24 -19.32
C VAL A 120 -16.29 0.96 -20.30
N VAL A 121 -17.16 1.86 -19.80
CA VAL A 121 -18.09 2.68 -20.59
C VAL A 121 -17.40 3.95 -21.07
#